data_AF-A0A388KN70-F1
#
_entry.id   AF-A0A388KN70-F1
#
_cell.length_a   1.000
_cell.length_b   1.000
_cell.length_c   1.000
_cell.angle_alpha   90.00
_cell.angle_beta   90.00
_cell.angle_gamma   90.00
#
_symmetry.space_group_name_H-M   'P 1'
#
loop_
_entity.id
_entity.type
_entity.pdbx_description
1 polymer ?
#
loop_
_entity_poly.entity_id
_entity_poly.type
_entity_poly.pdbx_seq_one_letter_code
_entity_poly.pdbx_strand_id
1 'polypeptide(L)'
;MEMSMKLDKVCEAVGGKKNGESEEIKELKALVESLNRQCSMGGVMGRKSGNEDEVVRLREEVDRLRRRTDGASTSATITGAPREADELIQIRREQVEAKAAMDKRLATMEEVIFAMQKHWESVEANAEVWRNEALRPGNKRGSVAIGCTPINDARVRPKVTPVVAPSVAGKVNMQLKGLVERHKWEVDMLKEMRLREVNARKESEEEVERLKVEMARLETGKRPKGTNLKAKLDEAVGVSSKKDKGKCLVSPAKQACQREVFVREARKQLRNLKKEDIVGICKKEGVEYTTLNPTKEAIAQLRADRARLDACKDDVNGVSVVEVTEDGGDSSAKSNRHDSATS
;
A
#
# COMPACT_ATOMS: atom_id res chain seq x y z
N MET A 1 10.81 25.34 46.57
CA MET A 1 9.64 24.55 47.03
C MET A 1 8.47 24.62 46.05
N GLU A 2 8.10 25.78 45.52
CA GLU A 2 6.94 25.88 44.61
C GLU A 2 7.07 25.09 43.29
N MET A 3 8.29 24.93 42.76
CA MET A 3 8.55 24.14 41.55
C MET A 3 8.40 22.63 41.76
N SER A 4 8.69 22.09 42.95
CA SER A 4 8.50 20.65 43.19
C SER A 4 7.01 20.31 43.27
N MET A 5 6.21 21.18 43.87
CA MET A 5 4.74 21.01 43.89
C MET A 5 4.12 21.07 42.49
N LYS A 6 4.70 21.86 41.56
CA LYS A 6 4.23 21.92 40.17
C LYS A 6 4.64 20.67 39.37
N LEU A 7 5.81 20.09 39.64
CA LEU A 7 6.25 18.85 39.01
C LEU A 7 5.43 17.64 39.48
N ASP A 8 5.14 17.53 40.77
CA ASP A 8 4.27 16.45 41.28
C ASP A 8 2.87 16.51 40.65
N LYS A 9 2.32 17.71 40.47
CA LYS A 9 1.00 17.92 39.86
C LYS A 9 0.97 17.59 38.36
N VAL A 10 2.09 17.78 37.65
CA VAL A 10 2.22 17.38 36.24
C VAL A 10 2.40 15.86 36.12
N CYS A 11 3.16 15.24 37.02
CA CYS A 11 3.30 13.78 37.07
C CYS A 11 1.96 13.09 37.37
N GLU A 12 1.12 13.62 38.27
CA GLU A 12 -0.24 13.11 38.48
C GLU A 12 -1.14 13.30 37.25
N ALA A 13 -1.05 14.45 36.57
CA ALA A 13 -1.86 14.72 35.38
C ALA A 13 -1.52 13.82 34.17
N VAL A 14 -0.25 13.41 34.03
CA VAL A 14 0.20 12.52 32.96
C VAL A 14 0.03 11.03 33.33
N GLY A 15 0.12 10.69 34.63
CA GLY A 15 -0.09 9.32 35.13
C GLY A 15 -1.55 8.85 35.06
N GLY A 16 -2.52 9.75 35.16
CA GLY A 16 -3.96 9.41 35.19
C GLY A 16 -4.55 8.86 33.89
N LYS A 17 -3.85 8.96 32.75
CA LYS A 17 -4.38 8.54 31.44
C LYS A 17 -3.99 7.12 31.00
N LYS A 18 -3.15 6.42 31.79
CA LYS A 18 -2.72 5.04 31.48
C LYS A 18 -3.71 3.94 31.90
N ASN A 19 -4.75 4.28 32.67
CA ASN A 19 -5.73 3.28 33.12
C ASN A 19 -6.67 2.84 31.97
N GLY A 20 -6.84 3.66 30.93
CA GLY A 20 -7.67 3.31 29.77
C GLY A 20 -7.02 2.27 28.84
N GLU A 21 -5.72 2.38 28.59
CA GLU A 21 -4.98 1.42 27.75
C GLU A 21 -4.95 0.02 28.38
N SER A 22 -5.00 -0.08 29.71
CA SER A 22 -5.03 -1.37 30.40
C SER A 22 -6.34 -2.13 30.18
N GLU A 23 -7.48 -1.45 30.14
CA GLU A 23 -8.78 -2.08 29.89
C GLU A 23 -8.94 -2.47 28.43
N GLU A 24 -8.52 -1.64 27.48
CA GLU A 24 -8.53 -1.96 26.05
C GLU A 24 -7.64 -3.18 25.73
N ILE A 25 -6.47 -3.29 26.38
CA ILE A 25 -5.59 -4.47 26.26
C ILE A 25 -6.24 -5.73 26.86
N LYS A 26 -6.99 -5.61 27.97
CA LYS A 26 -7.73 -6.74 28.56
C LYS A 26 -8.87 -7.20 27.65
N GLU A 27 -9.60 -6.27 27.06
CA GLU A 27 -10.69 -6.54 26.13
C GLU A 27 -10.18 -7.21 24.85
N LEU A 28 -9.10 -6.70 24.25
CA LEU A 28 -8.44 -7.33 23.10
C LEU A 28 -7.92 -8.73 23.42
N LYS A 29 -7.33 -8.96 24.61
CA LYS A 29 -6.89 -10.28 25.05
C LYS A 29 -8.07 -11.26 25.19
N ALA A 30 -9.17 -10.83 25.79
CA ALA A 30 -10.37 -11.65 25.93
C ALA A 30 -10.98 -12.00 24.57
N LEU A 31 -10.96 -11.06 23.61
CA LEU A 31 -11.47 -11.28 22.26
C LEU A 31 -10.59 -12.27 21.47
N VAL A 32 -9.27 -12.15 21.56
CA VAL A 32 -8.32 -13.13 20.98
C VAL A 32 -8.51 -14.52 21.59
N GLU A 33 -8.67 -14.62 22.91
CA GLU A 33 -8.87 -15.91 23.58
C GLU A 33 -10.21 -16.55 23.21
N SER A 34 -11.27 -15.75 23.06
CA SER A 34 -12.58 -16.20 22.58
C SER A 34 -12.51 -16.71 21.13
N LEU A 35 -11.83 -15.97 20.24
CA LEU A 35 -11.63 -16.37 18.86
C LEU A 35 -10.80 -17.66 18.75
N ASN A 36 -9.79 -17.81 19.59
CA ASN A 36 -8.96 -19.01 19.62
C ASN A 36 -9.75 -20.23 20.12
N ARG A 37 -10.61 -20.05 21.14
CA ARG A 37 -11.57 -21.09 21.58
C ARG A 37 -12.59 -21.40 20.49
N GLN A 38 -13.05 -20.40 19.73
CA GLN A 38 -13.97 -20.60 18.61
C GLN A 38 -13.30 -21.31 17.43
N CYS A 39 -12.01 -21.10 17.18
CA CYS A 39 -11.25 -21.87 16.19
C CYS A 39 -10.93 -23.30 16.65
N SER A 40 -10.71 -23.52 17.96
CA SER A 40 -10.50 -24.87 18.51
C SER A 40 -11.78 -25.68 18.70
N MET A 41 -12.92 -25.02 18.98
CA MET A 41 -14.23 -25.67 19.21
C MET A 41 -15.16 -25.58 18.01
N GLY A 42 -14.87 -24.70 17.05
CA GLY A 42 -15.50 -24.60 15.73
C GLY A 42 -15.04 -25.75 14.87
N GLY A 43 -15.52 -26.94 15.22
CA GLY A 43 -15.40 -28.12 14.40
C GLY A 43 -15.86 -27.82 12.98
N VAL A 44 -14.88 -27.76 12.07
CA VAL A 44 -14.97 -28.42 10.76
C VAL A 44 -14.97 -29.95 11.02
N MET A 45 -15.96 -30.39 11.80
CA MET A 45 -16.26 -31.76 12.13
C MET A 45 -17.70 -31.95 11.68
N GLY A 46 -17.84 -32.30 10.39
CA GLY A 46 -19.14 -32.51 9.77
C GLY A 46 -19.13 -32.92 8.30
N ARG A 47 -17.98 -32.81 7.59
CA ARG A 47 -17.79 -33.40 6.24
C ARG A 47 -16.35 -33.85 5.99
N LYS A 48 -15.68 -34.42 7.00
CA LYS A 48 -14.26 -34.84 6.92
C LYS A 48 -14.06 -36.34 7.12
N SER A 49 -14.94 -37.16 6.55
CA SER A 49 -14.63 -38.58 6.30
C SER A 49 -14.67 -38.94 4.82
N GLY A 50 -15.13 -38.04 3.93
CA GLY A 50 -15.08 -38.26 2.47
C GLY A 50 -13.84 -37.69 1.78
N ASN A 51 -13.25 -36.62 2.33
CA ASN A 51 -12.15 -35.92 1.66
C ASN A 51 -10.79 -36.62 1.83
N GLU A 52 -10.53 -37.32 2.93
CA GLU A 52 -9.28 -38.08 3.07
C GLU A 52 -9.25 -39.27 2.10
N ASP A 53 -10.35 -40.01 1.98
CA ASP A 53 -10.50 -41.08 0.98
C ASP A 53 -10.47 -40.54 -0.46
N GLU A 54 -10.98 -39.34 -0.70
CA GLU A 54 -10.86 -38.67 -1.99
C GLU A 54 -9.43 -38.22 -2.29
N VAL A 55 -8.68 -37.71 -1.30
CA VAL A 55 -7.27 -37.36 -1.46
C VAL A 55 -6.42 -38.61 -1.70
N VAL A 56 -6.71 -39.73 -1.03
CA VAL A 56 -6.03 -41.01 -1.28
C VAL A 56 -6.33 -41.52 -2.70
N ARG A 57 -7.60 -41.54 -3.13
CA ARG A 57 -7.96 -41.90 -4.51
C ARG A 57 -7.34 -40.98 -5.56
N LEU A 58 -7.32 -39.68 -5.32
CA LEU A 58 -6.71 -38.72 -6.24
C LEU A 58 -5.19 -38.91 -6.32
N ARG A 59 -4.52 -39.24 -5.21
CA ARG A 59 -3.09 -39.60 -5.23
C ARG A 59 -2.83 -40.87 -6.03
N GLU A 60 -3.64 -41.92 -5.83
CA GLU A 60 -3.52 -43.17 -6.58
C GLU A 60 -3.78 -42.96 -8.08
N GLU A 61 -4.77 -42.15 -8.44
CA GLU A 61 -5.09 -41.81 -9.82
C GLU A 61 -3.96 -41.02 -10.49
N VAL A 62 -3.36 -40.06 -9.78
CA VAL A 62 -2.19 -39.31 -10.25
C VAL A 62 -0.99 -40.23 -10.46
N ASP A 63 -0.71 -41.15 -9.53
CA ASP A 63 0.38 -42.13 -9.67
C ASP A 63 0.12 -43.13 -10.81
N ARG A 64 -1.14 -43.50 -11.03
CA ARG A 64 -1.56 -44.33 -12.17
C ARG A 64 -1.37 -43.60 -13.50
N LEU A 65 -1.77 -42.34 -13.57
CA LEU A 65 -1.59 -41.50 -14.75
C LEU A 65 -0.11 -41.28 -15.05
N ARG A 66 0.71 -40.95 -14.03
CA ARG A 66 2.17 -40.84 -14.15
C ARG A 66 2.79 -42.09 -14.76
N ARG A 67 2.47 -43.27 -14.20
CA ARG A 67 2.94 -44.57 -14.74
C ARG A 67 2.53 -44.82 -16.19
N ARG A 68 1.36 -44.35 -16.62
CA ARG A 68 0.92 -44.45 -18.03
C ARG A 68 1.69 -43.50 -18.94
N THR A 69 1.98 -42.27 -18.50
CA THR A 69 2.83 -41.33 -19.25
C THR A 69 4.27 -41.82 -19.37
N ASP A 70 4.81 -42.42 -18.30
CA ASP A 70 6.17 -42.95 -18.29
C ASP A 70 6.32 -44.21 -19.18
N GLY A 71 5.25 -45.00 -19.33
CA GLY A 71 5.24 -46.22 -20.14
C GLY A 71 4.83 -46.06 -21.61
N ALA A 72 4.27 -44.91 -22.01
CA ALA A 72 3.73 -44.68 -23.36
C ALA A 72 4.53 -43.66 -24.19
N SER A 73 5.78 -43.36 -23.83
CA SER A 73 6.68 -42.60 -24.69
C SER A 73 7.17 -43.48 -25.85
N THR A 74 6.47 -43.36 -26.95
CA THR A 74 6.88 -43.80 -28.26
C THR A 74 8.24 -43.19 -28.62
N SER A 75 9.17 -44.09 -28.97
CA SER A 75 10.49 -43.83 -29.55
C SER A 75 10.59 -42.54 -30.37
N ALA A 76 11.29 -41.55 -29.82
CA ALA A 76 12.02 -40.56 -30.60
C ALA A 76 13.20 -40.01 -29.78
N THR A 77 14.38 -40.58 -30.06
CA THR A 77 15.70 -39.95 -29.89
C THR A 77 16.20 -39.74 -28.45
N ILE A 78 16.72 -40.84 -27.90
CA ILE A 78 17.56 -40.94 -26.71
C ILE A 78 18.96 -40.44 -27.04
N THR A 79 19.30 -39.21 -26.62
CA THR A 79 20.68 -38.78 -26.27
C THR A 79 20.74 -37.64 -25.24
N GLY A 80 19.61 -37.14 -24.70
CA GLY A 80 19.59 -35.91 -23.88
C GLY A 80 19.47 -36.07 -22.35
N ALA A 81 19.21 -37.27 -21.82
CA ALA A 81 18.84 -37.46 -20.41
C ALA A 81 19.89 -37.07 -19.33
N PRO A 82 21.22 -37.28 -19.50
CA PRO A 82 22.16 -36.90 -18.44
C PRO A 82 22.32 -35.38 -18.30
N ARG A 83 22.04 -34.61 -19.36
CA ARG A 83 22.19 -33.16 -19.37
C ARG A 83 21.13 -32.44 -18.53
N GLU A 84 19.90 -32.97 -18.48
CA GLU A 84 18.81 -32.38 -17.70
C GLU A 84 19.03 -32.48 -16.19
N ALA A 85 19.67 -33.55 -15.71
CA ALA A 85 20.00 -33.71 -14.30
C ALA A 85 21.07 -32.70 -13.85
N ASP A 86 22.08 -32.46 -14.69
CA ASP A 86 23.13 -31.47 -14.42
C ASP A 86 22.56 -30.03 -14.46
N GLU A 87 21.66 -29.74 -15.39
CA GLU A 87 20.96 -28.45 -15.46
C GLU A 87 20.10 -28.19 -14.21
N LEU A 88 19.41 -29.22 -13.67
CA LEU A 88 18.66 -29.10 -12.42
C LEU A 88 19.57 -28.83 -11.20
N ILE A 89 20.74 -29.47 -11.14
CA ILE A 89 21.72 -29.23 -10.08
C ILE A 89 22.26 -27.79 -10.18
N GLN A 90 22.54 -27.33 -11.38
CA GLN A 90 22.99 -25.96 -11.62
C GLN A 90 21.93 -24.93 -11.21
N ILE A 91 20.67 -25.09 -11.63
CA ILE A 91 19.58 -24.18 -11.27
C ILE A 91 19.38 -24.11 -9.76
N ARG A 92 19.45 -25.25 -9.05
CA ARG A 92 19.34 -25.25 -7.58
C ARG A 92 20.50 -24.52 -6.92
N ARG A 93 21.72 -24.66 -7.45
CA ARG A 93 22.89 -23.92 -6.95
C ARG A 93 22.70 -22.41 -7.16
N GLU A 94 22.32 -22.00 -8.35
CA GLU A 94 22.05 -20.60 -8.69
C GLU A 94 20.93 -20.01 -7.82
N GLN A 95 19.89 -20.78 -7.52
CA GLN A 95 18.81 -20.35 -6.63
C GLN A 95 19.30 -20.14 -5.19
N VAL A 96 20.15 -21.03 -4.68
CA VAL A 96 20.75 -20.89 -3.34
C VAL A 96 21.69 -19.68 -3.30
N GLU A 97 22.49 -19.47 -4.34
CA GLU A 97 23.41 -18.34 -4.45
C GLU A 97 22.67 -17.00 -4.54
N ALA A 98 21.63 -16.94 -5.37
CA ALA A 98 20.76 -15.76 -5.48
C ALA A 98 20.08 -15.44 -4.15
N LYS A 99 19.59 -16.46 -3.44
CA LYS A 99 19.02 -16.29 -2.10
C LYS A 99 20.06 -15.77 -1.10
N ALA A 100 21.25 -16.37 -1.07
CA ALA A 100 22.34 -15.93 -0.19
C ALA A 100 22.79 -14.49 -0.50
N ALA A 101 22.82 -14.10 -1.78
CA ALA A 101 23.13 -12.74 -2.20
C ALA A 101 22.07 -11.72 -1.73
N MET A 102 20.79 -12.08 -1.82
CA MET A 102 19.69 -11.26 -1.29
C MET A 102 19.76 -11.13 0.23
N ASP A 103 19.98 -12.23 0.95
CA ASP A 103 20.10 -12.23 2.41
C ASP A 103 21.27 -11.37 2.87
N LYS A 104 22.41 -11.43 2.16
CA LYS A 104 23.56 -10.55 2.42
C LYS A 104 23.22 -9.07 2.22
N ARG A 105 22.50 -8.73 1.15
CA ARG A 105 22.05 -7.35 0.88
C ARG A 105 21.09 -6.86 1.97
N LEU A 106 20.19 -7.71 2.46
CA LEU A 106 19.29 -7.38 3.57
C LEU A 106 20.09 -7.11 4.86
N ALA A 107 21.02 -8.00 5.21
CA ALA A 107 21.88 -7.82 6.39
C ALA A 107 22.65 -6.48 6.35
N THR A 108 23.22 -6.11 5.19
CA THR A 108 23.89 -4.81 5.05
C THR A 108 22.95 -3.62 5.22
N MET A 109 21.71 -3.70 4.72
CA MET A 109 20.73 -2.62 4.93
C MET A 109 20.29 -2.51 6.39
N GLU A 110 20.13 -3.64 7.09
CA GLU A 110 19.82 -3.67 8.52
C GLU A 110 20.93 -3.04 9.37
N GLU A 111 22.19 -3.31 9.05
CA GLU A 111 23.35 -2.67 9.69
C GLU A 111 23.35 -1.15 9.51
N VAL A 112 23.01 -0.65 8.32
CA VAL A 112 22.91 0.80 8.05
C VAL A 112 21.77 1.43 8.84
N ILE A 113 20.59 0.80 8.87
CA ILE A 113 19.44 1.27 9.66
C ILE A 113 19.81 1.34 11.14
N PHE A 114 20.46 0.31 11.66
CA PHE A 114 20.91 0.26 13.06
C PHE A 114 21.93 1.35 13.38
N ALA A 115 22.93 1.55 12.51
CA ALA A 115 23.92 2.61 12.68
C ALA A 115 23.29 4.01 12.67
N MET A 116 22.31 4.25 11.78
CA MET A 116 21.56 5.50 11.74
C MET A 116 20.74 5.71 13.01
N GLN A 117 20.01 4.70 13.48
CA GLN A 117 19.22 4.78 14.72
C GLN A 117 20.12 5.15 15.91
N LYS A 118 21.25 4.46 16.07
CA LYS A 118 22.23 4.75 17.12
C LYS A 118 22.79 6.17 17.03
N HIS A 119 22.97 6.69 15.81
CA HIS A 119 23.39 8.08 15.62
C HIS A 119 22.33 9.07 16.12
N TRP A 120 21.05 8.85 15.79
CA TRP A 120 19.96 9.70 16.27
C TRP A 120 19.83 9.68 17.79
N GLU A 121 19.93 8.51 18.43
CA GLU A 121 19.95 8.38 19.88
C GLU A 121 21.11 9.17 20.50
N SER A 122 22.30 9.12 19.90
CA SER A 122 23.45 9.89 20.37
C SER A 122 23.26 11.41 20.22
N VAL A 123 22.65 11.86 19.12
CA VAL A 123 22.33 13.28 18.92
C VAL A 123 21.27 13.74 19.92
N GLU A 124 20.26 12.92 20.19
CA GLU A 124 19.20 13.23 21.16
C GLU A 124 19.76 13.29 22.59
N ALA A 125 20.58 12.32 22.99
CA ALA A 125 21.27 12.34 24.27
C ALA A 125 22.18 13.57 24.42
N ASN A 126 22.90 13.97 23.36
CA ASN A 126 23.72 15.18 23.36
C ASN A 126 22.84 16.44 23.50
N ALA A 127 21.74 16.54 22.76
CA ALA A 127 20.80 17.65 22.88
C ALA A 127 20.21 17.75 24.29
N GLU A 128 19.94 16.63 24.94
CA GLU A 128 19.50 16.56 26.33
C GLU A 128 20.58 17.03 27.32
N VAL A 129 21.84 16.66 27.11
CA VAL A 129 22.96 17.20 27.90
C VAL A 129 23.06 18.71 27.76
N TRP A 130 22.96 19.26 26.53
CA TRP A 130 22.96 20.71 26.31
C TRP A 130 21.76 21.40 26.95
N ARG A 131 20.59 20.78 26.90
CA ARG A 131 19.37 21.28 27.58
C ARG A 131 19.59 21.35 29.09
N ASN A 132 20.14 20.30 29.69
CA ASN A 132 20.42 20.22 31.11
C ASN A 132 21.49 21.24 31.54
N GLU A 133 22.54 21.45 30.74
CA GLU A 133 23.57 22.46 31.03
C GLU A 133 23.03 23.89 30.89
N ALA A 134 22.18 24.15 29.89
CA ALA A 134 21.52 25.45 29.74
C ALA A 134 20.60 25.79 30.93
N LEU A 135 19.98 24.78 31.53
CA LEU A 135 19.11 24.90 32.71
C LEU A 135 19.86 24.85 34.05
N ARG A 136 21.18 24.64 34.05
CA ARG A 136 21.97 24.48 35.27
C ARG A 136 21.92 25.75 36.14
N PRO A 137 21.44 25.68 37.40
CA PRO A 137 21.41 26.83 38.31
C PRO A 137 22.82 27.39 38.52
N GLY A 138 23.06 28.63 38.11
CA GLY A 138 24.39 29.26 38.14
C GLY A 138 24.96 29.62 36.77
N ASN A 139 24.33 29.20 35.66
CA ASN A 139 24.64 29.75 34.35
C ASN A 139 24.11 31.19 34.22
N LYS A 140 24.89 32.16 34.74
CA LYS A 140 24.56 33.60 34.75
C LYS A 140 24.60 34.30 33.38
N ARG A 141 24.68 33.54 32.28
CA ARG A 141 24.25 34.05 30.95
C ARG A 141 22.72 34.03 30.80
N GLY A 142 22.01 33.78 31.90
CA GLY A 142 20.57 33.73 31.98
C GLY A 142 19.90 35.02 31.57
N SER A 143 18.89 34.83 30.71
CA SER A 143 17.64 35.57 30.79
C SER A 143 17.82 37.08 30.61
N VAL A 144 17.96 37.51 29.36
CA VAL A 144 17.22 38.73 28.98
C VAL A 144 15.77 38.39 29.30
N ALA A 145 15.29 38.85 30.44
CA ALA A 145 13.88 38.97 30.65
C ALA A 145 13.40 39.76 29.44
N ILE A 146 12.66 39.12 28.53
CA ILE A 146 11.78 39.84 27.62
C ILE A 146 10.66 40.36 28.54
N GLY A 147 11.02 41.30 29.42
CA GLY A 147 10.07 42.16 30.08
C GLY A 147 9.36 42.88 28.95
N CYS A 148 8.03 42.82 29.00
CA CYS A 148 7.06 43.47 28.13
C CYS A 148 7.72 44.46 27.16
N THR A 149 7.71 44.10 25.87
CA THR A 149 7.96 45.04 24.78
C THR A 149 7.27 46.36 25.13
N PRO A 150 8.01 47.44 25.44
CA PRO A 150 7.38 48.71 25.74
C PRO A 150 6.56 49.08 24.51
N ILE A 151 5.28 49.35 24.71
CA ILE A 151 4.42 49.98 23.71
C ILE A 151 5.22 51.16 23.15
N ASN A 152 5.46 51.14 21.85
CA ASN A 152 6.15 52.21 21.12
C ASN A 152 5.32 53.49 21.27
N ASP A 153 5.66 54.30 22.27
CA ASP A 153 5.28 55.69 22.28
C ASP A 153 6.46 56.51 21.79
N ALA A 154 6.27 57.06 20.60
CA ALA A 154 7.26 57.76 19.82
C ALA A 154 7.72 59.03 20.56
N ARG A 155 8.92 58.99 21.15
CA ARG A 155 9.70 60.22 21.37
C ARG A 155 11.11 60.08 20.81
N VAL A 156 11.26 60.76 19.68
CA VAL A 156 12.51 61.19 19.05
C VAL A 156 13.49 61.66 20.13
N ARG A 157 14.59 60.92 20.32
CA ARG A 157 15.78 61.41 21.01
C ARG A 157 16.96 61.49 20.03
N PRO A 158 17.83 62.51 20.14
CA PRO A 158 18.80 62.86 19.11
C PRO A 158 19.92 61.84 19.00
N LYS A 159 20.39 61.66 17.77
CA LYS A 159 21.62 60.93 17.38
C LYS A 159 22.78 61.35 18.28
N VAL A 160 23.25 60.44 19.13
CA VAL A 160 24.60 60.49 19.71
C VAL A 160 25.40 59.41 19.01
N THR A 161 26.35 59.85 18.20
CA THR A 161 27.36 59.03 17.54
C THR A 161 28.28 58.44 18.61
N PRO A 162 28.33 57.11 18.84
CA PRO A 162 29.30 56.55 19.77
C PRO A 162 30.71 56.65 19.18
N VAL A 163 31.59 57.26 19.97
CA VAL A 163 33.03 57.37 19.72
C VAL A 163 33.61 55.99 19.44
N VAL A 164 34.32 55.90 18.30
CA VAL A 164 34.99 54.71 17.79
C VAL A 164 36.01 54.21 18.82
N ALA A 165 35.67 53.11 19.50
CA ALA A 165 36.63 52.35 20.27
C ALA A 165 37.58 51.58 19.32
N PRO A 166 38.86 51.36 19.69
CA PRO A 166 39.84 50.73 18.81
C PRO A 166 39.37 49.33 18.42
N SER A 167 39.15 49.16 17.11
CA SER A 167 38.84 47.88 16.49
C SER A 167 39.95 46.89 16.80
N VAL A 168 39.65 45.91 17.66
CA VAL A 168 40.46 44.69 17.81
C VAL A 168 40.20 43.83 16.57
N ALA A 169 40.76 44.27 15.44
CA ALA A 169 40.83 43.53 14.20
C ALA A 169 41.69 42.28 14.44
N GLY A 170 41.09 41.10 14.55
CA GLY A 170 41.84 39.85 14.58
C GLY A 170 41.14 38.65 15.19
N LYS A 171 40.13 38.83 16.05
CA LYS A 171 39.36 37.70 16.58
C LYS A 171 38.15 37.42 15.69
N VAL A 172 38.39 36.70 14.59
CA VAL A 172 37.33 36.04 13.82
C VAL A 172 36.47 35.26 14.81
N ASN A 173 35.19 35.62 14.91
CA ASN A 173 34.26 34.99 15.83
C ASN A 173 34.20 33.48 15.54
N MET A 174 34.77 32.66 16.42
CA MET A 174 34.82 31.20 16.26
C MET A 174 33.43 30.58 16.08
N GLN A 175 32.39 31.22 16.62
CA GLN A 175 31.00 30.77 16.42
C GLN A 175 30.54 30.97 14.96
N LEU A 176 30.94 32.07 14.33
CA LEU A 176 30.63 32.32 12.92
C LEU A 176 31.34 31.31 12.03
N LYS A 177 32.61 30.98 12.34
CA LYS A 177 33.35 29.93 11.62
C LYS A 177 32.64 28.57 11.72
N GLY A 178 32.22 28.16 12.92
CA GLY A 178 31.47 26.91 13.10
C GLY A 178 30.11 26.89 12.41
N LEU A 179 29.42 28.03 12.30
CA LEU A 179 28.16 28.13 11.56
C LEU A 179 28.39 27.98 10.05
N VAL A 180 29.42 28.62 9.50
CA VAL A 180 29.77 28.51 8.08
C VAL A 180 30.15 27.08 7.71
N GLU A 181 30.93 26.39 8.55
CA GLU A 181 31.27 24.98 8.30
C GLU A 181 30.03 24.08 8.34
N ARG A 182 29.13 24.23 9.32
CA ARG A 182 27.88 23.46 9.36
C ARG A 182 27.01 23.71 8.13
N HIS A 183 26.85 24.97 7.74
CA HIS A 183 26.08 25.32 6.55
C HIS A 183 26.70 24.74 5.29
N LYS A 184 28.03 24.74 5.19
CA LYS A 184 28.76 24.11 4.07
C LYS A 184 28.48 22.60 4.01
N TRP A 185 28.57 21.90 5.15
CA TRP A 185 28.24 20.47 5.23
C TRP A 185 26.78 20.18 4.84
N GLU A 186 25.82 20.98 5.30
CA GLU A 186 24.41 20.86 4.93
C GLU A 186 24.20 21.04 3.42
N VAL A 187 24.83 22.06 2.84
CA VAL A 187 24.76 22.33 1.40
C VAL A 187 25.37 21.20 0.58
N ASP A 188 26.51 20.65 1.00
CA ASP A 188 27.16 19.56 0.29
C ASP A 188 26.37 18.24 0.41
N MET A 189 25.78 17.96 1.57
CA MET A 189 24.85 16.84 1.75
C MET A 189 23.60 16.98 0.85
N LEU A 190 23.02 18.18 0.75
CA LEU A 190 21.88 18.44 -0.14
C LEU A 190 22.24 18.26 -1.62
N LYS A 191 23.45 18.68 -2.04
CA LYS A 191 23.95 18.44 -3.40
C LYS A 191 24.11 16.95 -3.66
N GLU A 192 24.69 16.20 -2.73
CA GLU A 192 24.89 14.75 -2.84
C GLU A 192 23.54 14.03 -2.94
N MET A 193 22.56 14.39 -2.10
CA MET A 193 21.21 13.82 -2.16
C MET A 193 20.54 14.05 -3.52
N ARG A 194 20.60 15.28 -4.04
CA ARG A 194 20.04 15.60 -5.37
C ARG A 194 20.76 14.84 -6.49
N LEU A 195 22.08 14.71 -6.42
CA LEU A 195 22.85 13.95 -7.39
C LEU A 195 22.46 12.47 -7.37
N ARG A 196 22.33 11.87 -6.18
CA ARG A 196 21.87 10.49 -6.00
C ARG A 196 20.46 10.28 -6.57
N GLU A 197 19.54 11.21 -6.31
CA GLU A 197 18.16 11.14 -6.84
C GLU A 197 18.14 11.20 -8.38
N VAL A 198 18.90 12.12 -8.98
CA VAL A 198 18.99 12.23 -10.45
C VAL A 198 19.59 10.97 -11.07
N ASN A 199 20.64 10.41 -10.46
CA ASN A 199 21.23 9.15 -10.93
C ASN A 199 20.24 7.99 -10.82
N ALA A 200 19.50 7.87 -9.72
CA ALA A 200 18.49 6.83 -9.55
C ALA A 200 17.36 6.93 -10.60
N ARG A 201 16.93 8.16 -10.95
CA ARG A 201 15.97 8.37 -12.05
C ARG A 201 16.55 7.93 -13.39
N LYS A 202 17.80 8.33 -13.67
CA LYS A 202 18.49 7.96 -14.91
C LYS A 202 18.63 6.44 -15.07
N GLU A 203 19.08 5.74 -14.02
CA GLU A 203 19.17 4.28 -14.03
C GLU A 203 17.81 3.61 -14.26
N SER A 204 16.74 4.15 -13.66
CA SER A 204 15.39 3.63 -13.88
C SER A 204 14.88 3.88 -15.32
N GLU A 205 15.24 5.01 -15.92
CA GLU A 205 14.92 5.32 -17.32
C GLU A 205 15.68 4.42 -18.28
N GLU A 206 16.98 4.19 -18.03
CA GLU A 206 17.82 3.26 -18.79
C GLU A 206 17.28 1.81 -18.72
N GLU A 207 16.81 1.37 -17.54
CA GLU A 207 16.19 0.05 -17.37
C GLU A 207 14.85 -0.07 -18.14
N VAL A 208 14.02 0.97 -18.10
CA VAL A 208 12.77 1.01 -18.89
C VAL A 208 13.06 0.96 -20.39
N GLU A 209 14.08 1.67 -20.86
CA GLU A 209 14.49 1.63 -22.26
C GLU A 209 15.02 0.25 -22.66
N ARG A 210 15.84 -0.38 -21.81
CA ARG A 210 16.30 -1.77 -22.00
C ARG A 210 15.14 -2.75 -22.12
N LEU A 211 14.17 -2.69 -21.20
CA LEU A 211 12.98 -3.55 -21.23
C LEU A 211 12.12 -3.28 -22.47
N LYS A 212 12.01 -2.02 -22.91
CA LYS A 212 11.29 -1.66 -24.13
C LYS A 212 11.95 -2.26 -25.38
N VAL A 213 13.28 -2.23 -25.46
CA VAL A 213 14.05 -2.87 -26.55
C VAL A 213 13.85 -4.38 -26.53
N GLU A 214 13.88 -5.01 -25.36
CA GLU A 214 13.66 -6.46 -25.24
C GLU A 214 12.23 -6.87 -25.61
N MET A 215 11.23 -6.07 -25.21
CA MET A 215 9.84 -6.25 -25.63
C MET A 215 9.68 -6.15 -27.15
N ALA A 216 10.29 -5.14 -27.78
CA ALA A 216 10.27 -5.01 -29.25
C ALA A 216 10.96 -6.19 -29.96
N ARG A 217 12.05 -6.73 -29.37
CA ARG A 217 12.75 -7.92 -29.88
C ARG A 217 11.87 -9.17 -29.79
N LEU A 218 11.15 -9.35 -28.67
CA LEU A 218 10.25 -10.48 -28.47
C LEU A 218 9.00 -10.38 -29.35
N GLU A 219 8.48 -9.17 -29.56
CA GLU A 219 7.32 -8.90 -30.42
C GLU A 219 7.64 -9.19 -31.89
N THR A 220 8.81 -8.78 -32.37
CA THR A 220 9.26 -9.07 -33.75
C THR A 220 9.67 -10.53 -33.96
N GLY A 221 10.18 -11.20 -32.93
CA GLY A 221 10.53 -12.63 -32.95
C GLY A 221 9.32 -13.57 -32.88
N LYS A 222 8.21 -13.13 -32.26
CA LYS A 222 6.91 -13.83 -32.30
C LYS A 222 6.18 -13.49 -33.60
N ARG A 223 6.79 -13.77 -34.75
CA ARG A 223 5.94 -14.16 -35.87
C ARG A 223 5.21 -15.42 -35.43
N PRO A 224 3.86 -15.48 -35.53
CA PRO A 224 3.13 -16.72 -35.29
C PRO A 224 3.59 -17.69 -36.38
N LYS A 225 4.67 -18.41 -36.12
CA LYS A 225 5.02 -19.64 -36.79
C LYS A 225 3.97 -20.62 -36.29
N GLY A 226 2.77 -20.45 -36.82
CA GLY A 226 1.57 -21.16 -36.44
C GLY A 226 1.85 -22.62 -36.65
N THR A 227 2.19 -23.31 -35.58
CA THR A 227 1.90 -24.73 -35.51
C THR A 227 0.40 -24.81 -35.71
N ASN A 228 -0.01 -25.56 -36.74
CA ASN A 228 -1.39 -25.71 -37.22
C ASN A 228 -2.29 -26.45 -36.19
N LEU A 229 -1.97 -26.35 -34.89
CA LEU A 229 -2.67 -26.99 -33.80
C LEU A 229 -4.01 -26.31 -33.51
N LYS A 230 -4.11 -24.98 -33.64
CA LYS A 230 -5.38 -24.29 -33.42
C LYS A 230 -6.40 -24.62 -34.49
N ALA A 231 -6.00 -24.61 -35.77
CA ALA A 231 -6.90 -25.01 -36.85
C ALA A 231 -7.28 -26.51 -36.75
N LYS A 232 -6.34 -27.38 -36.36
CA LYS A 232 -6.64 -28.80 -36.08
C LYS A 232 -7.56 -29.01 -34.86
N LEU A 233 -7.48 -28.17 -33.83
CA LEU A 233 -8.39 -28.23 -32.69
C LEU A 233 -9.79 -27.71 -33.06
N ASP A 234 -9.88 -26.62 -33.80
CA ASP A 234 -11.17 -26.08 -34.25
C ASP A 234 -11.86 -27.05 -35.25
N GLU A 235 -11.10 -27.77 -36.08
CA GLU A 235 -11.60 -28.83 -36.95
C GLU A 235 -12.06 -30.08 -36.18
N ALA A 236 -11.33 -30.48 -35.12
CA ALA A 236 -11.74 -31.59 -34.25
C ALA A 236 -12.98 -31.27 -33.39
N VAL A 237 -13.22 -29.99 -33.09
CA VAL A 237 -14.39 -29.53 -32.31
C VAL A 237 -15.66 -29.42 -33.18
N GLY A 238 -15.54 -29.39 -34.51
CA GLY A 238 -16.67 -29.17 -35.43
C GLY A 238 -17.69 -30.31 -35.58
N VAL A 239 -17.42 -31.53 -35.07
CA VAL A 239 -18.28 -32.70 -35.35
C VAL A 239 -19.02 -33.26 -34.11
N SER A 240 -18.73 -32.75 -32.91
CA SER A 240 -19.43 -33.22 -31.71
C SER A 240 -20.75 -32.48 -31.50
N SER A 241 -21.78 -33.08 -32.09
CA SER A 241 -23.18 -32.77 -31.88
C SER A 241 -23.55 -32.68 -30.40
N LYS A 242 -24.22 -31.58 -30.04
CA LYS A 242 -25.15 -31.43 -28.91
C LYS A 242 -24.61 -31.86 -27.53
N LYS A 243 -24.43 -30.89 -26.61
CA LYS A 243 -25.18 -30.78 -25.35
C LYS A 243 -24.50 -29.82 -24.37
N ASP A 244 -25.31 -28.86 -23.91
CA ASP A 244 -25.21 -27.98 -22.74
C ASP A 244 -24.10 -26.92 -22.66
N LYS A 245 -24.55 -25.67 -22.85
CA LYS A 245 -23.88 -24.39 -22.55
C LYS A 245 -23.49 -24.32 -21.07
N GLY A 246 -22.30 -24.82 -20.74
CA GLY A 246 -21.67 -24.61 -19.43
C GLY A 246 -21.15 -23.19 -19.30
N LYS A 247 -21.72 -22.43 -18.37
CA LYS A 247 -21.22 -21.12 -17.89
C LYS A 247 -19.71 -21.23 -17.63
N CYS A 248 -18.91 -20.54 -18.45
CA CYS A 248 -17.48 -20.42 -18.19
C CYS A 248 -17.34 -19.50 -16.97
N LEU A 249 -17.16 -20.08 -15.79
CA LEU A 249 -16.86 -19.35 -14.56
C LEU A 249 -15.64 -18.47 -14.83
N VAL A 250 -15.86 -17.16 -14.98
CA VAL A 250 -14.80 -16.18 -15.12
C VAL A 250 -13.88 -16.35 -13.92
N SER A 251 -12.62 -16.74 -14.18
CA SER A 251 -11.60 -16.91 -13.14
C SER A 251 -11.57 -15.66 -12.24
N PRO A 252 -11.61 -15.82 -10.90
CA PRO A 252 -11.61 -14.71 -9.95
C PRO A 252 -10.51 -13.67 -10.19
N ALA A 253 -9.37 -14.09 -10.74
CA ALA A 253 -8.24 -13.22 -11.07
C ALA A 253 -8.58 -12.20 -12.17
N LYS A 254 -9.30 -12.61 -13.23
CA LYS A 254 -9.69 -11.69 -14.32
C LYS A 254 -10.72 -10.67 -13.85
N GLN A 255 -11.60 -11.06 -12.94
CA GLN A 255 -12.62 -10.19 -12.35
C GLN A 255 -12.00 -9.12 -11.44
N ALA A 256 -10.92 -9.45 -10.72
CA ALA A 256 -10.17 -8.50 -9.90
C ALA A 256 -9.50 -7.41 -10.77
N CYS A 257 -8.86 -7.80 -11.87
CA CYS A 257 -8.22 -6.84 -12.80
C CYS A 257 -9.22 -5.86 -13.41
N GLN A 258 -10.42 -6.34 -13.78
CA GLN A 258 -11.44 -5.49 -14.38
C GLN A 258 -12.02 -4.48 -13.37
N ARG A 259 -12.22 -4.90 -12.10
CA ARG A 259 -12.66 -4.01 -11.02
C ARG A 259 -11.72 -2.83 -10.82
N GLU A 260 -10.41 -3.09 -10.86
CA GLU A 260 -9.41 -2.05 -10.64
C GLU A 260 -9.44 -0.97 -11.74
N VAL A 261 -9.70 -1.35 -13.00
CA VAL A 261 -9.85 -0.41 -14.11
C VAL A 261 -11.02 0.54 -13.87
N PHE A 262 -12.18 0.02 -13.43
CA PHE A 262 -13.35 0.85 -13.11
C PHE A 262 -13.10 1.80 -11.94
N VAL A 263 -12.41 1.34 -10.89
CA VAL A 263 -12.04 2.21 -9.75
C VAL A 263 -11.12 3.34 -10.21
N ARG A 264 -10.12 3.07 -11.06
CA ARG A 264 -9.23 4.12 -11.58
C ARG A 264 -9.96 5.15 -12.44
N GLU A 265 -10.87 4.71 -13.31
CA GLU A 265 -11.65 5.62 -14.15
C GLU A 265 -12.60 6.48 -13.30
N ALA A 266 -13.29 5.89 -12.33
CA ALA A 266 -14.14 6.63 -11.39
C ALA A 266 -13.33 7.66 -10.58
N ARG A 267 -12.15 7.31 -10.08
CA ARG A 267 -11.24 8.26 -9.40
C ARG A 267 -10.84 9.43 -10.30
N LYS A 268 -10.59 9.17 -11.59
CA LYS A 268 -10.24 10.21 -12.57
C LYS A 268 -11.38 11.21 -12.76
N GLN A 269 -12.63 10.73 -12.87
CA GLN A 269 -13.81 11.58 -12.98
C GLN A 269 -14.03 12.45 -11.73
N LEU A 270 -13.75 11.91 -10.53
CA LEU A 270 -13.96 12.61 -9.26
C LEU A 270 -12.82 13.58 -8.88
N ARG A 271 -11.65 13.48 -9.52
CA ARG A 271 -10.45 14.26 -9.15
C ARG A 271 -10.68 15.78 -9.23
N ASN A 272 -11.37 16.23 -10.27
CA ASN A 272 -11.54 17.66 -10.57
C ASN A 272 -12.84 18.28 -10.01
N LEU A 273 -13.66 17.49 -9.31
CA LEU A 273 -14.92 17.97 -8.75
C LEU A 273 -14.71 18.72 -7.44
N LYS A 274 -15.47 19.81 -7.28
CA LYS A 274 -15.52 20.62 -6.05
C LYS A 274 -16.36 19.92 -4.99
N LYS A 275 -16.26 20.39 -3.74
CA LYS A 275 -16.98 19.81 -2.60
C LYS A 275 -18.50 19.75 -2.83
N GLU A 276 -19.09 20.81 -3.37
CA GLU A 276 -20.53 20.91 -3.65
C GLU A 276 -21.01 19.82 -4.61
N ASP A 277 -20.26 19.58 -5.69
CA ASP A 277 -20.56 18.53 -6.67
C ASP A 277 -20.49 17.13 -6.02
N ILE A 278 -19.48 16.89 -5.18
CA ILE A 278 -19.33 15.62 -4.45
C ILE A 278 -20.49 15.39 -3.49
N VAL A 279 -20.93 16.42 -2.75
CA VAL A 279 -22.12 16.34 -1.87
C VAL A 279 -23.38 16.04 -2.69
N GLY A 280 -23.51 16.62 -3.89
CA GLY A 280 -24.58 16.31 -4.83
C GLY A 280 -24.58 14.84 -5.28
N ILE A 281 -23.40 14.28 -5.55
CA ILE A 281 -23.24 12.85 -5.89
C ILE A 281 -23.56 11.95 -4.69
N CYS A 282 -23.09 12.29 -3.49
CA CYS A 282 -23.41 11.60 -2.25
C CYS A 282 -24.91 11.44 -2.03
N LYS A 283 -25.67 12.54 -2.18
CA LYS A 283 -27.13 12.53 -2.04
C LYS A 283 -27.82 11.65 -3.10
N LYS A 284 -27.29 11.61 -4.32
CA LYS A 284 -27.84 10.80 -5.43
C LYS A 284 -27.52 9.31 -5.28
N GLU A 285 -26.32 8.99 -4.82
CA GLU A 285 -25.82 7.60 -4.73
C GLU A 285 -26.03 6.99 -3.34
N GLY A 286 -26.53 7.76 -2.36
CA GLY A 286 -26.77 7.30 -0.99
C GLY A 286 -25.49 7.11 -0.17
N VAL A 287 -24.42 7.84 -0.48
CA VAL A 287 -23.13 7.76 0.22
C VAL A 287 -23.05 8.87 1.27
N GLU A 288 -22.77 8.52 2.53
CA GLU A 288 -22.57 9.50 3.59
C GLU A 288 -21.31 10.36 3.34
N TYR A 289 -21.45 11.68 3.46
CA TYR A 289 -20.34 12.61 3.28
C TYR A 289 -19.54 12.71 4.58
N THR A 290 -18.22 12.44 4.52
CA THR A 290 -17.31 12.58 5.67
C THR A 290 -16.26 13.66 5.37
N THR A 291 -15.21 13.29 4.64
CA THR A 291 -14.15 14.17 4.18
C THR A 291 -13.93 13.96 2.68
N LEU A 292 -13.50 15.01 1.98
CA LEU A 292 -13.56 15.06 0.51
C LEU A 292 -12.87 13.85 -0.16
N ASN A 293 -11.67 13.48 0.27
CA ASN A 293 -10.91 12.40 -0.36
C ASN A 293 -11.47 10.99 -0.04
N PRO A 294 -11.73 10.62 1.24
CA PRO A 294 -12.43 9.37 1.57
C PRO A 294 -13.80 9.23 0.91
N THR A 295 -14.58 10.30 0.81
CA THR A 295 -15.88 10.26 0.14
C THR A 295 -15.73 10.02 -1.37
N LYS A 296 -14.74 10.65 -2.03
CA LYS A 296 -14.42 10.36 -3.44
C LYS A 296 -14.04 8.88 -3.65
N GLU A 297 -13.31 8.29 -2.71
CA GLU A 297 -12.93 6.88 -2.76
C GLU A 297 -14.14 5.95 -2.58
N ALA A 298 -15.01 6.24 -1.61
CA ALA A 298 -16.22 5.46 -1.37
C ALA A 298 -17.15 5.45 -2.60
N ILE A 299 -17.32 6.60 -3.26
CA ILE A 299 -18.07 6.72 -4.52
C ILE A 299 -17.43 5.88 -5.63
N ALA A 300 -16.10 5.93 -5.77
CA ALA A 300 -15.39 5.16 -6.80
C ALA A 300 -15.56 3.64 -6.62
N GLN A 301 -15.50 3.16 -5.38
CA GLN A 301 -15.73 1.74 -5.05
C GLN A 301 -17.19 1.34 -5.31
N LEU A 302 -18.15 2.13 -4.86
CA LEU A 302 -19.58 1.87 -5.07
C LEU A 302 -19.93 1.76 -6.57
N ARG A 303 -19.38 2.66 -7.40
CA ARG A 303 -19.58 2.61 -8.85
C ARG A 303 -18.96 1.38 -9.50
N ALA A 304 -17.77 0.96 -9.06
CA ALA A 304 -17.12 -0.25 -9.56
C ALA A 304 -17.91 -1.52 -9.19
N ASP A 305 -18.45 -1.58 -7.97
CA ASP A 305 -19.27 -2.70 -7.52
C ASP A 305 -20.64 -2.74 -8.23
N ARG A 306 -21.24 -1.58 -8.53
CA ARG A 306 -22.46 -1.49 -9.36
C ARG A 306 -22.21 -1.97 -10.80
N ALA A 307 -21.12 -1.51 -11.43
CA ALA A 307 -20.76 -1.94 -12.79
C ALA A 307 -20.54 -3.45 -12.88
N ARG A 308 -20.02 -4.07 -11.81
CA ARG A 308 -19.87 -5.52 -11.72
C ARG A 308 -21.21 -6.25 -11.66
N LEU A 309 -22.21 -5.71 -10.95
CA LEU A 309 -23.54 -6.31 -10.86
C LEU A 309 -24.30 -6.23 -12.19
N ASP A 310 -24.14 -5.13 -12.92
CA ASP A 310 -24.81 -4.95 -14.22
C ASP A 310 -24.20 -5.87 -15.29
N ALA A 311 -22.88 -6.10 -15.27
CA ALA A 311 -22.22 -7.07 -16.14
C ALA A 311 -22.69 -8.52 -15.95
N CYS A 312 -23.33 -8.85 -14.83
CA CYS A 312 -23.91 -10.19 -14.60
C CYS A 312 -25.36 -10.33 -15.08
N LYS A 313 -26.06 -9.23 -15.40
CA LYS A 313 -27.48 -9.27 -15.82
C LYS A 313 -27.65 -9.62 -17.29
N ASP A 314 -26.68 -9.27 -18.13
CA ASP A 314 -26.75 -9.52 -19.59
C ASP A 314 -26.71 -11.02 -19.94
N ASP A 315 -26.21 -11.88 -19.04
CA ASP A 315 -26.16 -13.33 -19.24
C ASP A 315 -27.47 -14.07 -18.84
N VAL A 316 -28.39 -13.41 -18.13
CA VAL A 316 -29.60 -14.07 -17.58
C VAL A 316 -30.84 -13.85 -18.46
N ASN A 317 -30.85 -12.84 -19.35
CA ASN A 317 -31.99 -12.56 -20.21
C ASN A 317 -32.21 -13.56 -21.37
N GLY A 318 -31.43 -14.65 -21.44
CA GLY A 318 -31.61 -15.73 -22.41
C GLY A 318 -32.52 -16.88 -21.98
N VAL A 319 -33.04 -16.87 -20.75
CA VAL A 319 -33.98 -17.90 -20.26
C VAL A 319 -35.16 -17.20 -19.58
N SER A 320 -36.11 -16.71 -20.39
CA SER A 320 -37.44 -16.37 -19.90
C SER A 320 -38.18 -17.68 -19.59
N VAL A 321 -38.07 -18.19 -18.37
CA VAL A 321 -39.15 -19.02 -17.83
C VAL A 321 -40.29 -18.04 -17.56
N VAL A 322 -41.24 -18.00 -18.49
CA VAL A 322 -42.54 -17.37 -18.31
C VAL A 322 -43.25 -18.20 -17.25
N GLU A 323 -43.12 -17.80 -15.99
CA GLU A 323 -43.97 -18.28 -14.92
C GLU A 323 -45.31 -17.53 -15.04
N VAL A 324 -46.26 -18.18 -15.72
CA VAL A 324 -47.66 -17.75 -15.79
C VAL A 324 -48.21 -17.80 -14.36
N THR A 325 -48.24 -16.65 -13.68
CA THR A 325 -49.06 -16.49 -12.47
C THR A 325 -50.41 -15.96 -12.90
N GLU A 326 -51.38 -16.87 -12.83
CA GLU A 326 -52.79 -16.65 -13.10
C GLU A 326 -53.39 -15.74 -12.01
N ASP A 327 -54.03 -14.68 -12.51
CA ASP A 327 -55.21 -13.95 -11.99
C ASP A 327 -55.38 -13.68 -10.48
N GLY A 328 -55.65 -12.41 -10.14
CA GLY A 328 -56.05 -12.05 -8.78
C GLY A 328 -56.03 -10.56 -8.42
N GLY A 329 -56.82 -9.76 -9.13
CA GLY A 329 -57.66 -8.73 -8.51
C GLY A 329 -57.06 -7.42 -7.97
N ASP A 330 -57.63 -6.32 -8.48
CA ASP A 330 -58.03 -5.11 -7.72
C ASP A 330 -56.92 -4.20 -7.12
N SER A 331 -57.06 -2.89 -6.98
CA SER A 331 -57.85 -1.83 -7.61
C SER A 331 -57.25 -0.52 -7.07
N SER A 332 -57.38 0.58 -7.84
CA SER A 332 -57.35 1.97 -7.32
C SER A 332 -55.98 2.51 -6.81
N ALA A 333 -55.57 3.77 -6.98
CA ALA A 333 -56.24 5.00 -7.29
C ALA A 333 -55.23 6.02 -7.87
N LYS A 334 -55.74 6.94 -8.71
CA LYS A 334 -55.11 8.19 -9.14
C LYS A 334 -54.71 9.07 -7.96
N SER A 335 -53.57 9.77 -8.04
CA SER A 335 -53.47 11.21 -7.72
C SER A 335 -52.18 11.81 -8.32
N ASN A 336 -52.33 12.69 -9.30
CA ASN A 336 -52.05 14.14 -9.26
C ASN A 336 -50.60 14.50 -8.87
N ARG A 337 -49.77 14.96 -9.82
CA ARG A 337 -49.69 16.35 -10.33
C ARG A 337 -49.22 17.32 -9.25
N HIS A 338 -47.97 17.76 -9.33
CA HIS A 338 -47.60 19.15 -9.06
C HIS A 338 -46.30 19.50 -9.79
N ASP A 339 -46.44 20.40 -10.77
CA ASP A 339 -45.39 21.30 -11.23
C ASP A 339 -45.13 22.34 -10.14
N SER A 340 -43.86 22.67 -9.90
CA SER A 340 -43.48 23.94 -9.27
C SER A 340 -42.13 24.37 -9.80
N ALA A 341 -42.19 25.35 -10.69
CA ALA A 341 -41.12 26.30 -10.95
C ALA A 341 -41.15 27.38 -9.86
N THR A 342 -39.99 27.77 -9.34
CA THR A 342 -39.80 29.09 -8.74
C THR A 342 -38.33 29.51 -8.88
N SER A 343 -38.18 30.64 -9.57
CA SER A 343 -37.21 31.74 -9.45
C SER A 343 -35.71 31.47 -9.37
#